data_AF-A0A518BXE7-F1
#
_entry.id   AF-A0A518BXE7-F1
#
_cell.length_a   1.000
_cell.length_b   1.000
_cell.length_c   1.000
_cell.angle_alpha   90.00
_cell.angle_beta   90.00
_cell.angle_gamma   90.00
#
_symmetry.space_group_name_H-M   'P 1'
#
loop_
_entity.id
_entity.type
_entity.pdbx_description
1 polymer ?
#
loop_
_entity_poly.entity_id
_entity_poly.type
_entity_poly.pdbx_seq_one_letter_code
_entity_poly.pdbx_strand_id
1 'polypeptide(L)'
;MRWLTLLILALVGWHAPAAVAQDASPAATDTTEQAPPEPTLLVGRYEVILRDGRRFECDRIRRGAHDVEILIGGAGIRFRNSQIHAIRELPSAEVEYLEQRSQLSDDDLDGRYELAYGLYEQGHRDLALRELDPLHRQFPDSHRVTVLWTLLREQIEGEERTRRLKTAAEKLNRSVPLAPAAPDLTLTPEQISLVRLWEQPQNMATSRPQIRIPREVMEDVFAAYRGHPAIPASRSEVSRLLRAPAHNQLELLFELEARDYYARVEVLNDPPAIKTFMGLIRPGYHARHFARYFGGGAVEGLPISSQGRAPTTAYADFVTLSTVNLNGHKVINRRDPEQSLYLQWGLPRELAEHPAPDVSGWRPYFRDRQDRVYQFLVTWIDSLYDFDAAVDYGFPWPPPPNEEDPPSTDPQPIGTTTP
;
A
#
# COMPACT_ATOMS: atom_id res chain seq x y z
N MET A 1 -6.50 -17.87 67.34
CA MET A 1 -5.12 -18.27 67.68
C MET A 1 -4.22 -17.08 67.31
N ARG A 2 -3.89 -16.21 68.29
CA ARG A 2 -2.55 -16.05 68.92
C ARG A 2 -1.49 -15.72 67.85
N TRP A 3 -0.89 -14.52 67.75
CA TRP A 3 0.02 -13.76 68.67
C TRP A 3 0.10 -12.28 68.15
N LEU A 4 -0.02 -11.20 68.95
CA LEU A 4 0.86 -10.54 69.95
C LEU A 4 1.59 -9.26 69.40
N THR A 5 1.23 -8.11 70.00
CA THR A 5 2.02 -6.94 70.53
C THR A 5 3.08 -6.21 69.67
N LEU A 6 3.03 -4.88 69.40
CA LEU A 6 3.25 -3.64 70.22
C LEU A 6 4.68 -3.49 70.82
N LEU A 7 5.48 -2.48 70.42
CA LEU A 7 6.01 -1.40 71.30
C LEU A 7 6.92 -0.36 70.59
N ILE A 8 7.00 0.81 71.23
CA ILE A 8 7.60 2.12 70.90
C ILE A 8 8.95 2.34 71.64
N LEU A 9 9.89 3.12 71.08
CA LEU A 9 10.88 4.01 71.76
C LEU A 9 11.62 4.83 70.67
N ALA A 10 11.51 6.16 70.52
CA ALA A 10 11.81 7.34 71.35
C ALA A 10 13.30 7.81 71.36
N LEU A 11 13.58 8.83 70.51
CA LEU A 11 14.23 10.14 70.76
C LEU A 11 15.64 10.31 71.38
N VAL A 12 16.23 11.47 70.99
CA VAL A 12 17.40 12.22 71.53
C VAL A 12 18.75 11.91 70.83
N GLY A 13 19.58 12.86 70.36
CA GLY A 13 19.56 14.32 70.31
C GLY A 13 20.89 14.87 69.75
N TRP A 14 20.84 16.08 69.18
CA TRP A 14 21.87 17.14 69.11
C TRP A 14 23.37 16.80 68.95
N HIS A 15 24.02 17.30 67.88
CA HIS A 15 24.97 18.43 67.93
C HIS A 15 25.38 18.89 66.51
N ALA A 16 25.17 20.17 66.23
CA ALA A 16 25.84 20.91 65.17
C ALA A 16 27.21 21.39 65.66
N PRO A 17 28.11 21.76 64.73
CA PRO A 17 28.48 23.17 64.71
C PRO A 17 28.55 23.79 63.30
N ALA A 18 28.11 25.05 63.22
CA ALA A 18 28.50 26.05 62.23
C ALA A 18 29.99 26.43 62.44
N ALA A 19 30.75 27.09 61.58
CA ALA A 19 30.58 27.85 60.37
C ALA A 19 31.98 27.97 59.73
N VAL A 20 32.11 28.27 58.44
CA VAL A 20 32.98 29.36 57.91
C VAL A 20 32.49 29.68 56.51
N ALA A 21 32.16 30.96 56.32
CA ALA A 21 31.85 31.57 55.04
C ALA A 21 33.13 31.84 54.24
N GLN A 22 33.05 31.69 52.92
CA GLN A 22 33.94 32.41 52.01
C GLN A 22 33.18 32.79 50.74
N ASP A 23 33.07 34.09 50.55
CA ASP A 23 32.64 34.79 49.34
C ASP A 23 33.43 34.34 48.11
N ALA A 24 32.71 33.98 47.05
CA ALA A 24 33.11 34.28 45.67
C ALA A 24 31.88 34.14 44.75
N SER A 25 31.39 35.28 44.27
CA SER A 25 30.63 35.39 43.02
C SER A 25 31.55 36.04 41.97
N PRO A 26 31.32 35.94 40.65
CA PRO A 26 30.34 35.15 39.92
C PRO A 26 30.97 34.33 38.78
N ALA A 27 30.37 33.20 38.40
CA ALA A 27 30.56 32.63 37.07
C ALA A 27 29.19 32.36 36.49
N ALA A 28 28.91 33.02 35.35
CA ALA A 28 27.72 32.84 34.57
C ALA A 28 27.57 31.36 34.21
N THR A 29 26.59 30.69 34.81
CA THR A 29 26.12 29.40 34.33
C THR A 29 24.98 29.68 33.37
N ASP A 30 25.26 29.41 32.09
CA ASP A 30 24.27 29.27 31.04
C ASP A 30 23.05 28.53 31.55
N THR A 31 21.91 29.22 31.53
CA THR A 31 20.61 28.55 31.54
C THR A 31 20.50 27.86 30.19
N THR A 32 21.03 26.64 30.09
CA THR A 32 20.54 25.70 29.09
C THR A 32 19.16 25.30 29.59
N GLU A 33 18.14 25.97 29.04
CA GLU A 33 16.73 25.57 29.13
C GLU A 33 16.62 24.14 28.59
N GLN A 34 16.77 23.18 29.49
CA GLN A 34 16.67 21.77 29.19
C GLN A 34 15.19 21.51 28.92
N ALA A 35 14.86 21.23 27.66
CA ALA A 35 13.51 20.95 27.21
C ALA A 35 12.84 19.93 28.17
N PRO A 36 11.57 20.15 28.56
CA PRO A 36 10.88 19.24 29.47
C PRO A 36 10.95 17.80 28.94
N PRO A 37 11.15 16.79 29.81
CA PRO A 37 11.31 15.41 29.38
C PRO A 37 10.11 15.01 28.54
N GLU A 38 10.36 14.56 27.31
CA GLU A 38 9.30 14.20 26.40
C GLU A 38 8.39 13.15 27.04
N PRO A 39 7.07 13.31 26.93
CA PRO A 39 6.14 12.40 27.56
C PRO A 39 6.36 10.98 27.05
N THR A 40 6.68 10.05 27.95
CA THR A 40 6.97 8.67 27.57
C THR A 40 5.66 7.94 27.31
N LEU A 41 5.50 7.41 26.10
CA LEU A 41 4.40 6.54 25.74
C LEU A 41 4.76 5.09 26.03
N LEU A 42 4.02 4.47 26.94
CA LEU A 42 4.08 3.05 27.26
C LEU A 42 2.93 2.35 26.54
N VAL A 43 3.25 1.27 25.84
CA VAL A 43 2.30 0.46 25.06
C VAL A 43 2.32 -0.95 25.62
N GLY A 44 1.15 -1.45 26.04
CA GLY A 44 1.01 -2.69 26.79
C GLY A 44 -0.29 -2.69 27.60
N ARG A 45 -0.69 -3.83 28.16
CA ARG A 45 -1.88 -3.89 29.03
C ARG A 45 -1.47 -3.42 30.42
N TYR A 46 -2.16 -2.43 30.97
CA TYR A 46 -1.86 -1.87 32.28
C TYR A 46 -3.11 -1.71 33.14
N GLU A 47 -2.98 -2.01 34.43
CA GLU A 47 -3.95 -1.65 35.47
C GLU A 47 -3.48 -0.37 36.16
N VAL A 48 -4.27 0.70 36.06
CA VAL A 48 -4.07 1.96 36.78
C VAL A 48 -5.01 2.00 37.98
N ILE A 49 -4.45 2.06 39.18
CA ILE A 49 -5.17 2.11 40.44
C ILE A 49 -5.08 3.54 40.97
N LEU A 50 -6.22 4.18 41.18
CA LEU A 50 -6.31 5.51 41.79
C LEU A 50 -6.34 5.41 43.32
N ARG A 51 -5.96 6.49 43.99
CA ARG A 51 -5.97 6.60 45.45
C ARG A 51 -7.36 6.54 46.07
N ASP A 52 -8.40 6.81 45.28
CA ASP A 52 -9.80 6.64 45.68
C ASP A 52 -10.31 5.20 45.54
N GLY A 53 -9.44 4.26 45.13
CA GLY A 53 -9.74 2.84 44.99
C GLY A 53 -10.27 2.43 43.61
N ARG A 54 -10.54 3.38 42.70
CA ARG A 54 -10.96 3.05 41.33
C ARG A 54 -9.81 2.43 40.53
N ARG A 55 -10.15 1.50 39.64
CA ARG A 55 -9.20 0.77 38.80
C ARG A 55 -9.59 0.88 37.34
N PHE A 56 -8.59 1.03 36.48
CA PHE A 56 -8.76 1.17 35.05
C PHE A 56 -7.79 0.23 34.34
N GLU A 57 -8.31 -0.61 33.45
CA GLU A 57 -7.49 -1.35 32.49
C GLU A 57 -7.33 -0.53 31.21
N CYS A 58 -6.11 -0.46 30.67
CA CYS A 58 -5.81 0.33 29.48
C CYS A 58 -4.67 -0.29 28.66
N ASP A 59 -4.62 0.05 27.37
CA ASP A 59 -3.65 -0.51 26.43
C ASP A 59 -2.45 0.43 26.17
N ARG A 60 -2.58 1.68 26.57
CA ARG A 60 -1.53 2.69 26.45
C ARG A 60 -1.58 3.69 27.59
N ILE A 61 -0.40 4.09 28.03
CA ILE A 61 -0.20 5.11 29.05
C ILE A 61 0.79 6.13 28.51
N ARG A 62 0.38 7.40 28.46
CA ARG A 62 1.30 8.53 28.22
C ARG A 62 1.64 9.17 29.55
N ARG A 63 2.91 9.12 29.96
CA ARG A 63 3.39 9.73 31.20
C ARG A 63 4.01 11.08 30.92
N GLY A 64 3.39 12.14 31.44
CA GLY A 64 3.96 13.48 31.50
C GLY A 64 4.62 13.76 32.84
N ALA A 65 5.22 14.94 32.97
CA ALA A 65 5.90 15.35 34.20
C ALA A 65 4.96 15.44 35.42
N HIS A 66 3.67 15.74 35.20
CA HIS A 66 2.70 15.98 36.28
C HIS A 66 1.40 15.18 36.15
N ASP A 67 1.22 14.50 35.02
CA ASP A 67 0.02 13.76 34.69
C ASP A 67 0.33 12.41 34.03
N VAL A 68 -0.67 11.54 34.07
CA VAL A 68 -0.71 10.30 33.31
C VAL A 68 -2.01 10.30 32.53
N GLU A 69 -1.89 10.10 31.24
CA GLU A 69 -3.02 9.94 30.35
C GLU A 69 -3.14 8.46 29.95
N ILE A 70 -4.26 7.84 30.31
CA ILE A 70 -4.57 6.46 29.92
C ILE A 70 -5.44 6.49 28.68
N LEU A 71 -5.21 5.58 27.74
CA LEU A 71 -6.06 5.43 26.56
C LEU A 71 -6.87 4.14 26.67
N ILE A 72 -8.19 4.27 26.61
CA ILE A 72 -9.16 3.17 26.65
C ILE A 72 -10.06 3.28 25.43
N GLY A 73 -10.06 2.29 24.54
CA GLY A 73 -10.93 2.28 23.35
C GLY A 73 -10.77 3.50 22.43
N GLY A 74 -9.60 4.15 22.43
CA GLY A 74 -9.31 5.36 21.64
C GLY A 74 -9.65 6.69 22.33
N ALA A 75 -10.24 6.66 23.52
CA ALA A 75 -10.47 7.86 24.34
C ALA A 75 -9.34 8.04 25.37
N GLY A 76 -8.80 9.26 25.47
CA GLY A 76 -7.77 9.62 26.44
C GLY A 76 -8.39 10.18 27.73
N ILE A 77 -8.05 9.61 28.88
CA ILE A 77 -8.46 10.11 30.20
C ILE A 77 -7.19 10.50 30.96
N ARG A 78 -7.13 11.76 31.42
CA ARG A 78 -5.97 12.33 32.09
C ARG A 78 -6.17 12.40 33.61
N PHE A 79 -5.20 11.87 34.34
CA PHE A 79 -5.12 11.91 35.80
C PHE A 79 -3.86 12.65 36.24
N ARG A 80 -3.94 13.40 37.34
CA ARG A 80 -2.73 13.95 37.97
C ARG A 80 -1.96 12.84 38.67
N ASN A 81 -0.64 12.93 38.70
CA ASN A 81 0.21 11.96 39.42
C ASN A 81 -0.20 11.79 40.89
N SER A 82 -0.69 12.86 41.53
CA SER A 82 -1.17 12.81 42.92
C SER A 82 -2.41 11.93 43.14
N GLN A 83 -3.18 11.65 42.08
CA GLN A 83 -4.39 10.83 42.15
C GLN A 83 -4.10 9.33 41.94
N ILE A 84 -2.90 8.99 41.46
CA ILE A 84 -2.53 7.62 41.12
C ILE A 84 -1.88 6.96 42.34
N HIS A 85 -2.35 5.77 42.66
CA HIS A 85 -1.78 4.92 43.70
C HIS A 85 -0.72 3.98 43.10
N ALA A 86 -1.05 3.27 42.02
CA ALA A 86 -0.15 2.35 41.35
C ALA A 86 -0.49 2.19 39.87
N ILE A 87 0.51 1.83 39.07
CA ILE A 87 0.35 1.39 37.68
C ILE A 87 1.04 0.03 37.59
N ARG A 88 0.32 -1.00 37.17
CA ARG A 88 0.83 -2.36 37.01
C ARG A 88 0.74 -2.77 35.57
N GLU A 89 1.79 -3.40 35.07
CA GLU A 89 1.75 -4.07 33.76
C GLU A 89 1.07 -5.42 33.93
N LEU A 90 0.05 -5.67 33.11
CA LEU A 90 -0.63 -6.94 33.03
C LEU A 90 -0.01 -7.75 31.88
N PRO A 91 0.04 -9.08 31.99
CA PRO A 91 0.47 -9.92 30.88
C PRO A 91 -0.45 -9.67 29.67
N SER A 92 0.12 -9.78 28.47
CA SER A 92 -0.69 -9.76 27.26
C SER A 92 -1.59 -11.00 27.20
N ALA A 93 -2.72 -10.90 26.52
CA ALA A 93 -3.61 -12.05 26.31
C ALA A 93 -2.90 -13.25 25.64
N GLU A 94 -1.87 -13.01 24.84
CA GLU A 94 -1.05 -14.06 24.23
C GLU A 94 -0.17 -14.77 25.27
N VAL A 95 0.36 -14.05 26.26
CA VAL A 95 1.14 -14.64 27.35
C VAL A 95 0.23 -15.47 28.28
N GLU A 96 -0.95 -14.94 28.64
CA GLU A 96 -1.93 -15.67 29.44
C GLU A 96 -2.42 -16.93 28.72
N TYR A 97 -2.67 -16.84 27.41
CA TYR A 97 -3.00 -17.98 26.56
C TYR A 97 -1.90 -19.04 26.58
N LEU A 98 -0.64 -18.66 26.36
CA LEU A 98 0.47 -19.61 26.33
C LEU A 98 0.67 -20.30 27.70
N GLU A 99 0.49 -19.56 28.79
CA GLU A 99 0.57 -20.12 30.14
C GLU A 99 -0.56 -21.13 30.40
N GLN A 100 -1.81 -20.77 30.11
CA GLN A 100 -2.96 -21.68 30.26
C GLN A 100 -2.84 -22.88 29.31
N ARG A 101 -2.39 -22.66 28.07
CA ARG A 101 -2.19 -23.72 27.09
C ARG A 101 -1.10 -24.72 27.49
N SER A 102 -0.06 -24.26 28.20
CA SER A 102 1.03 -25.11 28.70
C SER A 102 0.59 -26.09 29.81
N GLN A 103 -0.54 -25.81 30.46
CA GLN A 103 -1.12 -26.66 31.52
C GLN A 103 -2.05 -27.74 30.96
N LEU A 104 -2.37 -27.67 29.67
CA LEU A 104 -3.30 -28.57 28.99
C LEU A 104 -2.55 -29.56 28.09
N SER A 105 -2.98 -30.81 28.09
CA SER A 105 -2.47 -31.84 27.16
C SER A 105 -2.97 -31.60 25.74
N ASP A 106 -2.20 -32.00 24.73
CA ASP A 106 -2.60 -31.87 23.33
C ASP A 106 -3.87 -32.67 23.00
N ASP A 107 -4.10 -33.78 23.69
CA ASP A 107 -5.29 -34.62 23.52
C ASP A 107 -6.48 -34.21 24.41
N ASP A 108 -6.32 -33.18 25.25
CA ASP A 108 -7.38 -32.68 26.13
C ASP A 108 -8.38 -31.81 25.35
N LEU A 109 -9.30 -32.48 24.64
CA LEU A 109 -10.33 -31.82 23.86
C LEU A 109 -11.20 -30.86 24.70
N ASP A 110 -11.62 -31.27 25.89
CA ASP A 110 -12.51 -30.46 26.74
C ASP A 110 -11.77 -29.23 27.27
N GLY A 111 -10.59 -29.40 27.86
CA GLY A 111 -9.82 -28.29 28.42
C GLY A 111 -9.38 -27.28 27.36
N ARG A 112 -8.96 -27.74 26.18
CA ARG A 112 -8.55 -26.87 25.08
C ARG A 112 -9.74 -26.16 24.42
N TYR A 113 -10.91 -26.81 24.36
CA TYR A 113 -12.13 -26.16 23.90
C TYR A 113 -12.58 -25.05 24.87
N GLU A 114 -12.55 -25.30 26.18
CA GLU A 114 -12.87 -24.28 27.20
C GLU A 114 -11.90 -23.09 27.13
N LEU A 115 -10.61 -23.33 26.92
CA LEU A 115 -9.62 -22.27 26.70
C LEU A 115 -9.97 -21.41 25.47
N ALA A 116 -10.27 -22.06 24.33
CA ALA A 116 -10.66 -21.35 23.12
C ALA A 116 -11.98 -20.58 23.27
N TYR A 117 -12.96 -21.16 23.98
CA TYR A 117 -14.23 -20.52 24.26
C TYR A 117 -14.06 -19.31 25.18
N GLY A 118 -13.23 -19.41 26.21
CA GLY A 118 -12.88 -18.29 27.09
C GLY A 118 -12.20 -17.13 26.35
N LEU A 119 -11.27 -17.44 25.44
CA LEU A 119 -10.64 -16.44 24.57
C LEU A 119 -11.65 -15.77 23.64
N TYR A 120 -12.62 -16.52 23.12
CA TYR A 120 -13.70 -15.99 22.30
C TYR A 120 -14.60 -15.02 23.08
N GLU A 121 -15.03 -15.40 24.29
CA GLU A 121 -15.84 -14.55 25.18
C GLU A 121 -15.12 -13.24 25.55
N GLN A 122 -13.79 -13.29 25.69
CA GLN A 122 -12.94 -12.12 25.95
C GLN A 122 -12.65 -11.28 24.68
N GLY A 123 -13.15 -11.69 23.52
CA GLY A 123 -12.95 -10.99 22.24
C GLY A 123 -11.61 -11.25 21.57
N HIS A 124 -10.79 -12.17 22.08
CA HIS A 124 -9.50 -12.58 21.51
C HIS A 124 -9.69 -13.63 20.40
N ARG A 125 -10.43 -13.26 19.36
CA ARG A 125 -10.87 -14.17 18.28
C ARG A 125 -9.72 -14.84 17.54
N ASP A 126 -8.62 -14.14 17.32
CA ASP A 126 -7.43 -14.69 16.63
C ASP A 126 -6.75 -15.81 17.44
N LEU A 127 -6.65 -15.64 18.75
CA LEU A 127 -6.08 -16.64 19.67
C LEU A 127 -7.03 -17.83 19.83
N ALA A 128 -8.33 -17.57 19.92
CA ALA A 128 -9.35 -18.61 19.96
C ALA A 128 -9.34 -19.46 18.67
N LEU A 129 -9.24 -18.82 17.50
CA LEU A 129 -9.15 -19.55 16.22
C LEU A 129 -7.85 -20.35 16.11
N ARG A 130 -6.72 -19.80 16.58
CA ARG A 130 -5.42 -20.50 16.63
C ARG A 130 -5.52 -21.80 17.43
N GLU A 131 -6.28 -21.80 18.53
CA GLU A 131 -6.49 -22.99 19.36
C GLU A 131 -7.49 -23.98 18.75
N LEU A 132 -8.55 -23.49 18.09
CA LEU A 132 -9.58 -24.32 17.46
C LEU A 132 -9.12 -24.99 16.16
N ASP A 133 -8.19 -24.39 15.43
CA ASP A 133 -7.65 -24.92 14.16
C ASP A 133 -7.09 -26.35 14.28
N PRO A 134 -6.17 -26.64 15.23
CA PRO A 134 -5.68 -28.00 15.45
C PRO A 134 -6.76 -28.92 16.04
N LEU A 135 -7.62 -28.42 16.94
CA LEU A 135 -8.71 -29.23 17.52
C LEU A 135 -9.72 -29.70 16.46
N HIS A 136 -10.07 -28.83 15.51
CA HIS A 136 -10.98 -29.18 14.43
C HIS A 136 -10.39 -30.25 13.50
N ARG A 137 -9.07 -30.23 13.26
CA ARG A 137 -8.38 -31.26 12.46
C ARG A 137 -8.28 -32.59 13.20
N GLN A 138 -8.03 -32.56 14.51
CA GLN A 138 -7.83 -33.75 15.33
C GLN A 138 -9.15 -34.42 15.74
N PHE A 139 -10.20 -33.62 15.92
CA PHE A 139 -11.53 -34.07 16.35
C PHE A 139 -12.63 -33.56 15.39
N PRO A 140 -12.62 -33.98 14.11
CA PRO A 140 -13.53 -33.47 13.09
C PRO A 140 -15.01 -33.75 13.38
N ASP A 141 -15.29 -34.82 14.12
CA ASP A 141 -16.66 -35.22 14.50
C ASP A 141 -17.21 -34.41 15.69
N SER A 142 -16.40 -33.56 16.32
CA SER A 142 -16.85 -32.72 17.43
C SER A 142 -17.71 -31.55 16.94
N HIS A 143 -19.02 -31.68 17.09
CA HIS A 143 -19.97 -30.66 16.65
C HIS A 143 -19.69 -29.28 17.25
N ARG A 144 -19.39 -29.20 18.56
CA ARG A 144 -19.11 -27.93 19.26
C ARG A 144 -17.86 -27.21 18.73
N VAL A 145 -16.79 -27.95 18.42
CA VAL A 145 -15.54 -27.39 17.86
C VAL A 145 -15.82 -26.86 16.46
N THR A 146 -16.50 -27.65 15.63
CA THR A 146 -16.84 -27.26 14.25
C THR A 146 -17.72 -26.02 14.19
N VAL A 147 -18.72 -25.92 15.06
CA VAL A 147 -19.61 -24.75 15.14
C VAL A 147 -18.84 -23.49 15.54
N LEU A 148 -18.06 -23.56 16.62
CA LEU A 148 -17.31 -22.40 17.11
C LEU A 148 -16.23 -21.98 16.10
N TRP A 149 -15.47 -22.93 15.54
CA TRP A 149 -14.47 -22.67 14.51
C TRP A 149 -15.05 -21.97 13.27
N THR A 150 -16.19 -22.46 12.78
CA THR A 150 -16.88 -21.87 11.61
C THR A 150 -17.33 -20.44 11.91
N LEU A 151 -17.96 -20.23 13.06
CA LEU A 151 -18.43 -18.92 13.51
C LEU A 151 -17.28 -17.89 13.59
N LEU A 152 -16.16 -18.25 14.23
CA LEU A 152 -15.03 -17.32 14.40
C LEU A 152 -14.41 -16.95 13.05
N ARG A 153 -14.28 -17.92 12.15
CA ARG A 153 -13.75 -17.67 10.81
C ARG A 153 -14.63 -16.70 10.01
N GLU A 154 -15.94 -16.90 10.03
CA GLU A 154 -16.89 -16.01 9.36
C GLU A 154 -16.85 -14.59 9.96
N GLN A 155 -16.76 -14.47 11.29
CA GLN A 155 -16.65 -13.18 11.97
C GLN A 155 -15.36 -12.44 11.62
N ILE A 156 -14.20 -13.12 11.65
CA ILE A 156 -12.90 -12.53 11.30
C ILE A 156 -12.91 -12.07 9.83
N GLU A 157 -13.38 -12.92 8.91
CA GLU A 157 -13.47 -12.57 7.48
C GLU A 157 -14.43 -11.38 7.23
N GLY A 158 -15.55 -11.32 7.97
CA GLY A 158 -16.52 -10.22 7.91
C GLY A 158 -16.00 -8.90 8.49
N GLU A 159 -15.30 -8.96 9.63
CA GLU A 159 -14.64 -7.81 10.27
C GLU A 159 -13.50 -7.28 9.41
N GLU A 160 -12.68 -8.15 8.81
CA GLU A 160 -11.65 -7.74 7.86
C GLU A 160 -12.24 -7.07 6.63
N ARG A 161 -13.33 -7.61 6.07
CA ARG A 161 -14.04 -7.00 4.93
C ARG A 161 -14.56 -5.60 5.30
N THR A 162 -15.18 -5.48 6.48
CA THR A 162 -15.74 -4.21 6.96
C THR A 162 -14.64 -3.20 7.31
N ARG A 163 -13.53 -3.64 7.90
CA ARG A 163 -12.35 -2.81 8.19
C ARG A 163 -11.70 -2.34 6.89
N ARG A 164 -11.59 -3.19 5.86
CA ARG A 164 -11.10 -2.79 4.53
C ARG A 164 -11.97 -1.72 3.88
N LEU A 165 -13.30 -1.84 3.99
CA LEU A 165 -14.26 -0.85 3.48
C LEU A 165 -14.23 0.47 4.28
N LYS A 166 -14.15 0.41 5.62
CA LYS A 166 -14.03 1.60 6.47
C LYS A 166 -12.71 2.32 6.29
N THR A 167 -11.58 1.61 6.26
CA THR A 167 -10.25 2.23 6.02
C THR A 167 -10.15 2.84 4.62
N ALA A 168 -10.87 2.31 3.62
CA ALA A 168 -10.98 2.92 2.29
C ALA A 168 -11.82 4.21 2.30
N ALA A 169 -12.94 4.22 3.03
CA ALA A 169 -13.78 5.41 3.17
C ALA A 169 -13.13 6.51 4.03
N GLU A 170 -12.34 6.14 5.03
CA GLU A 170 -11.71 7.08 5.97
C GLU A 170 -10.40 7.68 5.40
N LYS A 171 -9.74 6.99 4.47
CA LYS A 171 -8.66 7.56 3.63
C LYS A 171 -9.15 8.61 2.64
N LEU A 172 -10.44 8.61 2.31
CA LEU A 172 -11.03 9.60 1.42
C LEU A 172 -11.19 10.99 2.07
N ASN A 173 -11.04 11.10 3.41
CA ASN A 173 -11.58 12.24 4.16
C ASN A 173 -10.63 12.86 5.20
N ARG A 174 -9.32 12.63 5.15
CA ARG A 174 -8.36 13.26 6.08
C ARG A 174 -7.24 13.98 5.32
N SER A 175 -7.35 15.30 5.24
CA SER A 175 -6.32 16.24 4.79
C SER A 175 -5.35 16.59 5.93
N VAL A 176 -4.05 16.41 5.71
CA VAL A 176 -2.92 16.95 6.51
C VAL A 176 -1.77 17.31 5.55
N PRO A 177 -0.97 18.38 5.78
CA PRO A 177 -0.13 19.00 4.75
C PRO A 177 1.21 18.29 4.43
N LEU A 178 1.37 17.98 3.14
CA LEU A 178 2.50 18.09 2.18
C LEU A 178 3.98 17.93 2.64
N ALA A 179 4.50 16.70 2.48
CA ALA A 179 5.78 16.49 1.80
C ALA A 179 5.54 16.54 0.28
N PRO A 180 6.52 16.89 -0.58
CA PRO A 180 6.29 16.94 -2.03
C PRO A 180 5.69 15.63 -2.50
N ALA A 181 4.49 15.72 -3.08
CA ALA A 181 3.70 14.56 -3.46
C ALA A 181 4.49 13.75 -4.49
N ALA A 182 4.66 12.45 -4.23
CA ALA A 182 5.02 11.52 -5.29
C ALA A 182 4.02 11.72 -6.45
N PRO A 183 4.48 11.69 -7.71
CA PRO A 183 3.61 11.91 -8.85
C PRO A 183 2.37 11.02 -8.75
N ASP A 184 1.19 11.56 -9.06
CA ASP A 184 -0.04 10.77 -9.10
C ASP A 184 0.06 9.78 -10.26
N LEU A 185 0.40 8.53 -9.97
CA LEU A 185 0.57 7.46 -10.95
C LEU A 185 -0.77 6.89 -11.41
N THR A 186 -1.83 7.69 -11.48
CA THR A 186 -3.16 7.26 -11.90
C THR A 186 -3.38 7.60 -13.36
N LEU A 187 -3.65 6.59 -14.18
CA LEU A 187 -3.99 6.80 -15.60
C LEU A 187 -5.48 7.08 -15.78
N THR A 188 -5.81 8.01 -16.68
CA THR A 188 -7.20 8.28 -17.09
C THR A 188 -7.74 7.16 -18.00
N PRO A 189 -9.07 7.04 -18.16
CA PRO A 189 -9.66 6.07 -19.09
C PRO A 189 -9.17 6.23 -20.54
N GLU A 190 -8.90 7.47 -20.97
CA GLU A 190 -8.39 7.78 -22.31
C GLU A 190 -6.95 7.28 -22.47
N GLN A 191 -6.10 7.53 -21.46
CA GLN A 191 -4.72 7.02 -21.45
C GLN A 191 -4.69 5.48 -21.44
N ILE A 192 -5.56 4.83 -20.68
CA ILE A 192 -5.70 3.37 -20.70
C ILE A 192 -6.13 2.88 -22.08
N SER A 193 -7.07 3.57 -22.74
CA SER A 193 -7.50 3.23 -24.09
C SER A 193 -6.37 3.37 -25.11
N LEU A 194 -5.52 4.38 -24.99
CA LEU A 194 -4.32 4.54 -25.81
C LEU A 194 -3.32 3.40 -25.60
N VAL A 195 -3.04 3.02 -24.34
CA VAL A 195 -2.17 1.87 -24.05
C VAL A 195 -2.74 0.60 -24.69
N ARG A 196 -4.04 0.34 -24.52
CA ARG A 196 -4.72 -0.81 -25.15
C ARG A 196 -4.68 -0.76 -26.67
N LEU A 197 -4.76 0.42 -27.25
CA LEU A 197 -4.76 0.63 -28.69
C LEU A 197 -3.40 0.29 -29.30
N TRP A 198 -2.32 0.79 -28.69
CA TRP A 198 -0.96 0.51 -29.14
C TRP A 198 -0.59 -0.95 -28.93
N GLU A 199 -0.97 -1.56 -27.81
CA GLU A 199 -0.64 -2.96 -27.50
C GLU A 199 -1.55 -3.99 -28.20
N GLN A 200 -2.29 -3.58 -29.24
CA GLN A 200 -3.00 -4.53 -30.09
C GLN A 200 -2.00 -5.39 -30.88
N PRO A 201 -2.29 -6.69 -31.06
CA PRO A 201 -1.44 -7.52 -31.91
C PRO A 201 -1.53 -7.04 -33.36
N GLN A 202 -0.42 -7.16 -34.10
CA GLN A 202 -0.34 -6.75 -35.50
C GLN A 202 -1.46 -7.36 -36.36
N ASN A 203 -1.86 -8.60 -36.08
CA ASN A 203 -3.01 -9.24 -36.72
C ASN A 203 -4.30 -9.04 -35.91
N MET A 204 -4.96 -7.91 -36.14
CA MET A 204 -6.23 -7.57 -35.49
C MET A 204 -7.41 -8.44 -35.95
N ALA A 205 -7.34 -9.02 -37.15
CA ALA A 205 -8.37 -9.90 -37.68
C ALA A 205 -8.51 -11.19 -36.85
N THR A 206 -7.41 -11.68 -36.28
CA THR A 206 -7.40 -12.84 -35.37
C THR A 206 -7.82 -12.46 -33.95
N SER A 207 -7.34 -11.34 -33.41
CA SER A 207 -7.64 -10.94 -32.02
C SER A 207 -9.03 -10.36 -31.82
N ARG A 208 -9.63 -9.81 -32.90
CA ARG A 208 -10.99 -9.21 -32.92
C ARG A 208 -11.25 -8.33 -31.70
N PRO A 209 -10.47 -7.25 -31.51
CA PRO A 209 -10.64 -6.37 -30.36
C PRO A 209 -12.03 -5.73 -30.36
N GLN A 210 -12.57 -5.53 -29.18
CA GLN A 210 -13.84 -4.83 -29.00
C GLN A 210 -13.55 -3.34 -28.97
N ILE A 211 -13.60 -2.73 -30.15
CA ILE A 211 -13.31 -1.31 -30.36
C ILE A 211 -14.60 -0.58 -30.66
N ARG A 212 -14.74 0.61 -30.11
CA ARG A 212 -15.75 1.58 -30.50
C ARG A 212 -15.05 2.83 -31.02
N ILE A 213 -15.33 3.16 -32.29
CA ILE A 213 -14.91 4.41 -32.93
C ILE A 213 -16.18 5.22 -33.15
N PRO A 214 -16.36 6.37 -32.48
CA PRO A 214 -17.48 7.25 -32.73
C PRO A 214 -17.54 7.65 -34.21
N ARG A 215 -18.75 7.68 -34.78
CA ARG A 215 -18.95 7.99 -36.20
C ARG A 215 -18.34 9.34 -36.61
N GLU A 216 -18.51 10.33 -35.74
CA GLU A 216 -17.91 11.66 -35.81
C GLU A 216 -16.39 11.64 -36.00
N VAL A 217 -15.66 10.71 -35.36
CA VAL A 217 -14.21 10.57 -35.53
C VAL A 217 -13.87 10.24 -36.98
N MET A 218 -14.58 9.29 -37.57
CA MET A 218 -14.35 8.89 -38.97
C MET A 218 -14.78 9.99 -39.96
N GLU A 219 -15.85 10.72 -39.66
CA GLU A 219 -16.28 11.86 -40.48
C GLU A 219 -15.23 12.98 -40.45
N ASP A 220 -14.67 13.28 -39.28
CA ASP A 220 -13.57 14.24 -39.12
C ASP A 220 -12.31 13.79 -39.88
N VAL A 221 -11.95 12.50 -39.79
CA VAL A 221 -10.79 11.91 -40.49
C VAL A 221 -10.96 12.02 -42.01
N PHE A 222 -12.14 11.69 -42.56
CA PHE A 222 -12.39 11.84 -43.99
C PHE A 222 -12.34 13.30 -44.45
N ALA A 223 -12.71 14.24 -43.58
CA ALA A 223 -12.59 15.66 -43.87
C ALA A 223 -11.13 16.13 -43.83
N ALA A 224 -10.37 15.74 -42.80
CA ALA A 224 -8.98 16.16 -42.58
C ALA A 224 -8.00 15.55 -43.60
N TYR A 225 -8.17 14.28 -43.96
CA TYR A 225 -7.27 13.55 -44.87
C TYR A 225 -7.80 13.48 -46.31
N ARG A 226 -8.69 14.41 -46.69
CA ARG A 226 -9.30 14.40 -48.03
C ARG A 226 -8.22 14.42 -49.12
N GLY A 227 -8.29 13.45 -50.03
CA GLY A 227 -7.36 13.31 -51.14
C GLY A 227 -6.16 12.41 -50.86
N HIS A 228 -6.00 11.92 -49.62
CA HIS A 228 -5.02 10.87 -49.33
C HIS A 228 -5.42 9.55 -50.04
N PRO A 229 -4.47 8.79 -50.64
CA PRO A 229 -4.79 7.57 -51.40
C PRO A 229 -5.57 6.51 -50.63
N ALA A 230 -5.36 6.43 -49.31
CA ALA A 230 -6.08 5.49 -48.43
C ALA A 230 -7.54 5.91 -48.15
N ILE A 231 -7.90 7.19 -48.37
CA ILE A 231 -9.26 7.66 -48.15
C ILE A 231 -10.16 7.21 -49.31
N PRO A 232 -11.33 6.59 -49.02
CA PRO A 232 -12.24 6.17 -50.06
C PRO A 232 -12.71 7.34 -50.95
N ALA A 233 -12.58 7.18 -52.28
CA ALA A 233 -12.86 8.24 -53.24
C ALA A 233 -14.36 8.47 -53.48
N SER A 234 -15.20 7.43 -53.27
CA SER A 234 -16.64 7.50 -53.52
C SER A 234 -17.47 7.50 -52.24
N ARG A 235 -18.65 8.17 -52.28
CA ARG A 235 -19.63 8.14 -51.18
C ARG A 235 -20.08 6.72 -50.82
N SER A 236 -20.10 5.81 -51.79
CA SER A 236 -20.45 4.39 -51.60
C SER A 236 -19.44 3.68 -50.73
N GLU A 237 -18.14 3.88 -50.98
CA GLU A 237 -17.07 3.26 -50.23
C GLU A 237 -16.94 3.85 -48.82
N VAL A 238 -17.11 5.18 -48.67
CA VAL A 238 -17.22 5.82 -47.35
C VAL A 238 -18.35 5.20 -46.53
N SER A 239 -19.54 5.05 -47.12
CA SER A 239 -20.69 4.44 -46.46
C SER A 239 -20.44 2.96 -46.07
N ARG A 240 -19.69 2.23 -46.91
CA ARG A 240 -19.29 0.85 -46.63
C ARG A 240 -18.32 0.77 -45.46
N LEU A 241 -17.29 1.62 -45.44
CA LEU A 241 -16.28 1.64 -44.38
C LEU A 241 -16.88 2.05 -43.03
N LEU A 242 -17.78 3.03 -43.00
CA LEU A 242 -18.49 3.45 -41.77
C LEU A 242 -19.37 2.34 -41.17
N ARG A 243 -19.77 1.35 -41.97
CA ARG A 243 -20.52 0.16 -41.52
C ARG A 243 -19.63 -1.07 -41.34
N ALA A 244 -18.37 -0.99 -41.74
CA ALA A 244 -17.42 -2.07 -41.58
C ALA A 244 -17.10 -2.28 -40.09
N PRO A 245 -16.59 -3.46 -39.71
CA PRO A 245 -16.09 -3.68 -38.36
C PRO A 245 -15.07 -2.62 -37.93
N ALA A 246 -15.07 -2.28 -36.64
CA ALA A 246 -14.23 -1.20 -36.09
C ALA A 246 -12.72 -1.42 -36.30
N HIS A 247 -12.24 -2.67 -36.42
CA HIS A 247 -10.83 -2.93 -36.71
C HIS A 247 -10.42 -2.46 -38.11
N ASN A 248 -11.29 -2.56 -39.12
CA ASN A 248 -11.00 -2.02 -40.46
C ASN A 248 -10.93 -0.49 -40.46
N GLN A 249 -11.77 0.14 -39.64
CA GLN A 249 -11.72 1.60 -39.46
C GLN A 249 -10.43 2.00 -38.73
N LEU A 250 -10.01 1.22 -37.74
CA LEU A 250 -8.77 1.45 -37.03
C LEU A 250 -7.52 1.24 -37.90
N GLU A 251 -7.51 0.21 -38.74
CA GLU A 251 -6.43 -0.01 -39.73
C GLU A 251 -6.23 1.23 -40.60
N LEU A 252 -7.31 1.87 -41.07
CA LEU A 252 -7.21 3.13 -41.80
C LEU A 252 -6.61 4.25 -40.93
N LEU A 253 -6.99 4.37 -39.66
CA LEU A 253 -6.41 5.39 -38.77
C LEU A 253 -4.90 5.20 -38.56
N PHE A 254 -4.41 3.96 -38.55
CA PHE A 254 -2.98 3.66 -38.52
C PHE A 254 -2.29 3.95 -39.84
N GLU A 255 -2.89 3.56 -40.97
CA GLU A 255 -2.34 3.84 -42.31
C GLU A 255 -2.22 5.34 -42.59
N LEU A 256 -3.14 6.15 -42.06
CA LEU A 256 -3.10 7.61 -42.16
C LEU A 256 -2.18 8.28 -41.12
N GLU A 257 -1.64 7.52 -40.17
CA GLU A 257 -0.95 8.04 -38.98
C GLU A 257 -1.77 9.13 -38.25
N ALA A 258 -3.09 8.93 -38.13
CA ALA A 258 -4.04 9.93 -37.65
C ALA A 258 -4.04 10.08 -36.11
N ARG A 259 -2.86 10.38 -35.53
CA ARG A 259 -2.59 10.35 -34.08
C ARG A 259 -3.54 11.21 -33.24
N ASP A 260 -3.97 12.36 -33.74
CA ASP A 260 -4.90 13.27 -33.07
C ASP A 260 -6.26 12.62 -32.74
N TYR A 261 -6.60 11.53 -33.44
CA TYR A 261 -7.87 10.84 -33.27
C TYR A 261 -7.78 9.61 -32.35
N TYR A 262 -6.57 9.16 -32.00
CA TYR A 262 -6.38 7.91 -31.24
C TYR A 262 -6.96 8.01 -29.82
N ALA A 263 -6.88 9.18 -29.19
CA ALA A 263 -7.46 9.42 -27.86
C ALA A 263 -9.01 9.31 -27.85
N ARG A 264 -9.66 9.39 -29.01
CA ARG A 264 -11.13 9.25 -29.17
C ARG A 264 -11.56 7.82 -29.51
N VAL A 265 -10.61 6.89 -29.65
CA VAL A 265 -10.88 5.47 -29.91
C VAL A 265 -11.02 4.74 -28.57
N GLU A 266 -12.18 4.14 -28.33
CA GLU A 266 -12.44 3.37 -27.11
C GLU A 266 -12.11 1.90 -27.35
N VAL A 267 -11.12 1.37 -26.62
CA VAL A 267 -10.80 -0.06 -26.63
C VAL A 267 -11.35 -0.70 -25.35
N LEU A 268 -12.41 -1.51 -25.50
CA LEU A 268 -13.22 -2.01 -24.39
C LEU A 268 -12.58 -3.20 -23.67
N ASN A 269 -11.80 -4.01 -24.38
CA ASN A 269 -11.16 -5.21 -23.83
C ASN A 269 -9.64 -5.11 -23.87
N ASP A 270 -8.98 -5.68 -22.85
CA ASP A 270 -7.53 -5.72 -22.79
C ASP A 270 -6.96 -6.62 -23.91
N PRO A 271 -5.89 -6.19 -24.61
CA PRO A 271 -5.20 -7.05 -25.57
C PRO A 271 -4.48 -8.21 -24.87
N PRO A 272 -4.11 -9.28 -25.61
CA PRO A 272 -3.52 -10.49 -25.02
C PRO A 272 -2.30 -10.24 -24.12
N ALA A 273 -1.39 -9.36 -24.55
CA ALA A 273 -0.18 -9.06 -23.77
C ALA A 273 -0.51 -8.39 -22.43
N ILE A 274 -1.47 -7.46 -22.42
CA ILE A 274 -1.94 -6.80 -21.19
C ILE A 274 -2.71 -7.77 -20.28
N LYS A 275 -3.54 -8.66 -20.85
CA LYS A 275 -4.20 -9.72 -20.07
C LYS A 275 -3.20 -10.63 -19.39
N THR A 276 -2.16 -11.05 -20.11
CA THR A 276 -1.06 -11.85 -19.56
C THR A 276 -0.33 -11.11 -18.45
N PHE A 277 -0.07 -9.80 -18.65
CA PHE A 277 0.53 -8.97 -17.62
C PHE A 277 -0.34 -8.93 -16.36
N MET A 278 -1.61 -8.53 -16.49
CA MET A 278 -2.51 -8.36 -15.34
C MET A 278 -2.86 -9.68 -14.63
N GLY A 279 -3.03 -10.77 -15.38
CA GLY A 279 -3.49 -12.05 -14.85
C GLY A 279 -2.38 -12.95 -14.30
N LEU A 280 -1.17 -12.89 -14.86
CA LEU A 280 -0.10 -13.85 -14.54
C LEU A 280 1.16 -13.15 -14.04
N ILE A 281 1.72 -12.23 -14.83
CA ILE A 281 3.03 -11.63 -14.55
C ILE A 281 2.96 -10.72 -13.33
N ARG A 282 1.92 -9.89 -13.27
CA ARG A 282 1.73 -8.90 -12.22
C ARG A 282 1.55 -9.54 -10.83
N PRO A 283 0.58 -10.45 -10.61
CA PRO A 283 0.42 -11.09 -9.30
C PRO A 283 1.53 -12.11 -8.97
N GLY A 284 2.27 -12.57 -9.98
CA GLY A 284 3.42 -13.45 -9.86
C GLY A 284 4.72 -12.66 -9.70
N TYR A 285 5.52 -12.63 -10.77
CA TYR A 285 6.86 -12.07 -10.76
C TYR A 285 6.91 -10.60 -10.32
N HIS A 286 6.06 -9.72 -10.88
CA HIS A 286 6.11 -8.28 -10.57
C HIS A 286 5.86 -8.01 -9.10
N ALA A 287 4.71 -8.40 -8.56
CA ALA A 287 4.31 -8.05 -7.20
C ALA A 287 5.11 -8.80 -6.14
N ARG A 288 5.48 -10.07 -6.38
CA ARG A 288 6.17 -10.89 -5.37
C ARG A 288 7.67 -10.65 -5.34
N HIS A 289 8.25 -10.13 -6.43
CA HIS A 289 9.68 -9.94 -6.55
C HIS A 289 10.04 -8.52 -7.01
N PHE A 290 9.75 -8.15 -8.27
CA PHE A 290 10.28 -6.92 -8.85
C PHE A 290 9.85 -5.65 -8.07
N ALA A 291 8.54 -5.43 -7.94
CA ALA A 291 8.00 -4.28 -7.20
C ALA A 291 8.28 -4.35 -5.70
N ARG A 292 8.47 -5.54 -5.14
CA ARG A 292 8.82 -5.73 -3.72
C ARG A 292 10.21 -5.18 -3.40
N TYR A 293 11.19 -5.38 -4.28
CA TYR A 293 12.56 -4.93 -4.04
C TYR A 293 12.87 -3.57 -4.67
N PHE A 294 12.27 -3.25 -5.82
CA PHE A 294 12.65 -2.08 -6.60
C PHE A 294 11.54 -1.01 -6.69
N GLY A 295 10.34 -1.31 -6.22
CA GLY A 295 9.23 -0.35 -6.15
C GLY A 295 9.28 0.54 -4.91
N GLY A 296 8.27 1.41 -4.77
CA GLY A 296 8.08 2.23 -3.57
C GLY A 296 9.20 3.23 -3.28
N GLY A 297 9.97 3.64 -4.29
CA GLY A 297 11.09 4.57 -4.16
C GLY A 297 12.42 3.92 -3.78
N ALA A 298 12.52 2.59 -3.78
CA ALA A 298 13.79 1.88 -3.56
C ALA A 298 14.83 2.14 -4.66
N VAL A 299 14.36 2.49 -5.87
CA VAL A 299 15.20 2.88 -7.01
C VAL A 299 14.72 4.25 -7.50
N GLU A 300 15.64 5.21 -7.53
CA GLU A 300 15.38 6.54 -8.07
C GLU A 300 15.01 6.47 -9.55
N GLY A 301 14.02 7.25 -9.98
CA GLY A 301 13.54 7.26 -11.36
C GLY A 301 12.65 6.07 -11.74
N LEU A 302 12.32 5.17 -10.81
CA LEU A 302 11.43 4.02 -11.03
C LEU A 302 10.13 4.15 -10.22
N PRO A 303 9.11 4.86 -10.72
CA PRO A 303 7.85 5.07 -10.02
C PRO A 303 6.93 3.85 -10.11
N ILE A 304 7.29 2.74 -9.45
CA ILE A 304 6.47 1.53 -9.37
C ILE A 304 5.70 1.48 -8.06
N SER A 305 4.40 1.19 -8.14
CA SER A 305 3.56 1.02 -6.96
C SER A 305 3.85 -0.31 -6.28
N SER A 306 4.18 -0.30 -4.98
CA SER A 306 4.41 -1.53 -4.22
C SER A 306 3.12 -2.17 -3.68
N GLN A 307 1.96 -1.49 -3.76
CA GLN A 307 0.78 -1.83 -2.92
C GLN A 307 -0.60 -1.72 -3.61
N GLY A 308 -0.73 -1.20 -4.84
CA GLY A 308 -2.05 -1.01 -5.45
C GLY A 308 -2.60 -2.26 -6.16
N ARG A 309 -3.80 -2.74 -5.79
CA ARG A 309 -4.54 -3.80 -6.54
C ARG A 309 -5.53 -3.26 -7.57
N ALA A 310 -5.67 -1.95 -7.69
CA ALA A 310 -6.58 -1.34 -8.66
C ALA A 310 -6.10 -1.62 -10.11
N PRO A 311 -7.02 -1.80 -11.07
CA PRO A 311 -6.68 -1.95 -12.48
C PRO A 311 -5.86 -0.77 -13.02
N THR A 312 -6.16 0.46 -12.57
CA THR A 312 -5.41 1.68 -12.94
C THR A 312 -3.95 1.60 -12.51
N THR A 313 -3.66 1.04 -11.34
CA THR A 313 -2.29 0.80 -10.89
C THR A 313 -1.58 -0.23 -11.76
N ALA A 314 -2.28 -1.25 -12.25
CA ALA A 314 -1.69 -2.25 -13.13
C ALA A 314 -1.26 -1.63 -14.46
N TYR A 315 -2.09 -0.76 -15.03
CA TYR A 315 -1.73 0.00 -16.22
C TYR A 315 -0.58 0.97 -15.97
N ALA A 316 -0.56 1.68 -14.83
CA ALA A 316 0.53 2.58 -14.48
C ALA A 316 1.86 1.84 -14.30
N ASP A 317 1.85 0.69 -13.62
CA ASP A 317 3.02 -0.19 -13.52
C ASP A 317 3.49 -0.62 -14.92
N PHE A 318 2.58 -1.07 -15.78
CA PHE A 318 2.90 -1.51 -17.14
C PHE A 318 3.52 -0.39 -17.99
N VAL A 319 2.94 0.81 -17.97
CA VAL A 319 3.46 1.98 -18.69
C VAL A 319 4.82 2.37 -18.14
N THR A 320 5.00 2.36 -16.81
CA THR A 320 6.29 2.66 -16.17
C THR A 320 7.36 1.68 -16.63
N LEU A 321 7.10 0.37 -16.56
CA LEU A 321 8.05 -0.65 -17.00
C LEU A 321 8.40 -0.50 -18.50
N SER A 322 7.44 -0.05 -19.31
CA SER A 322 7.61 0.08 -20.76
C SER A 322 8.37 1.35 -21.19
N THR A 323 8.27 2.43 -20.41
CA THR A 323 8.76 3.76 -20.81
C THR A 323 10.05 4.17 -20.09
N VAL A 324 10.23 3.72 -18.85
CA VAL A 324 11.35 4.15 -18.01
C VAL A 324 12.68 3.56 -18.51
N ASN A 325 13.68 4.43 -18.56
CA ASN A 325 15.08 4.07 -18.75
C ASN A 325 15.86 4.46 -17.50
N LEU A 326 16.69 3.54 -16.99
CA LEU A 326 17.54 3.76 -15.83
C LEU A 326 18.99 3.60 -16.27
N ASN A 327 19.80 4.64 -16.08
CA ASN A 327 21.23 4.64 -16.45
C ASN A 327 21.49 4.22 -17.91
N GLY A 328 20.61 4.58 -18.84
CA GLY A 328 20.72 4.21 -20.25
C GLY A 328 20.15 2.83 -20.62
N HIS A 329 19.65 2.08 -19.65
CA HIS A 329 19.06 0.76 -19.86
C HIS A 329 17.53 0.79 -19.72
N LYS A 330 16.84 0.12 -20.63
CA LYS A 330 15.38 0.00 -20.62
C LYS A 330 14.93 -0.95 -19.51
N VAL A 331 13.88 -0.58 -18.78
CA VAL A 331 13.27 -1.52 -17.82
C VAL A 331 12.66 -2.71 -18.56
N ILE A 332 11.82 -2.46 -19.56
CA ILE A 332 11.43 -3.44 -20.59
C ILE A 332 12.10 -3.05 -21.90
N ASN A 333 13.00 -3.89 -22.38
CA ASN A 333 13.63 -3.77 -23.69
C ASN A 333 12.92 -4.68 -24.69
N ARG A 334 12.05 -4.12 -25.54
CA ARG A 334 11.24 -4.90 -26.50
C ARG A 334 12.06 -5.50 -27.64
N ARG A 335 13.17 -4.84 -28.02
CA ARG A 335 14.05 -5.29 -29.12
C ARG A 335 15.04 -6.35 -28.70
N ASP A 336 15.43 -6.31 -27.44
CA ASP A 336 16.29 -7.32 -26.83
C ASP A 336 15.74 -7.67 -25.43
N PRO A 337 14.72 -8.55 -25.38
CA PRO A 337 14.03 -8.90 -24.14
C PRO A 337 14.96 -9.30 -23.01
N GLU A 338 16.01 -10.06 -23.32
CA GLU A 338 16.96 -10.54 -22.31
C GLU A 338 17.73 -9.39 -21.65
N GLN A 339 17.96 -8.28 -22.36
CA GLN A 339 18.63 -7.09 -21.82
C GLN A 339 17.70 -6.17 -20.99
N SER A 340 16.45 -6.56 -20.79
CA SER A 340 15.51 -5.83 -19.92
C SER A 340 15.99 -5.84 -18.47
N LEU A 341 16.11 -4.68 -17.83
CA LEU A 341 16.38 -4.64 -16.38
C LEU A 341 15.34 -5.42 -15.59
N TYR A 342 14.09 -5.45 -16.10
CA TYR A 342 13.01 -6.25 -15.56
C TYR A 342 13.33 -7.74 -15.48
N LEU A 343 14.20 -8.29 -16.34
CA LEU A 343 14.66 -9.68 -16.27
C LEU A 343 16.03 -9.80 -15.59
N GLN A 344 16.96 -8.91 -15.93
CA GLN A 344 18.33 -8.91 -15.42
C GLN A 344 18.38 -8.80 -13.89
N TRP A 345 17.48 -8.02 -13.28
CA TRP A 345 17.40 -7.87 -11.83
C TRP A 345 16.72 -9.04 -11.10
N GLY A 346 16.17 -9.99 -11.84
CA GLY A 346 15.68 -11.26 -11.32
C GLY A 346 16.73 -12.38 -11.35
N LEU A 347 17.81 -12.23 -12.11
CA LEU A 347 18.89 -13.21 -12.22
C LEU A 347 19.88 -13.12 -11.05
N PRO A 348 20.64 -14.20 -10.76
CA PRO A 348 21.83 -14.11 -9.91
C PRO A 348 22.81 -13.08 -10.46
N ARG A 349 23.46 -12.30 -9.59
CA ARG A 349 24.31 -11.17 -10.00
C ARG A 349 25.47 -11.61 -10.89
N GLU A 350 25.98 -12.81 -10.68
CA GLU A 350 27.05 -13.45 -11.44
C GLU A 350 26.63 -13.88 -12.85
N LEU A 351 25.33 -14.02 -13.11
CA LEU A 351 24.77 -14.38 -14.43
C LEU A 351 24.19 -13.17 -15.18
N ALA A 352 23.84 -12.11 -14.44
CA ALA A 352 23.29 -10.88 -14.98
C ALA A 352 24.38 -10.01 -15.63
N GLU A 353 24.10 -9.50 -16.82
CA GLU A 353 24.92 -8.47 -17.48
C GLU A 353 24.68 -7.10 -16.84
N HIS A 354 23.46 -6.86 -16.37
CA HIS A 354 23.05 -5.67 -15.65
C HIS A 354 22.54 -6.07 -14.26
N PRO A 355 23.44 -6.31 -13.29
CA PRO A 355 23.06 -6.84 -11.99
C PRO A 355 22.13 -5.90 -11.23
N ALA A 356 21.25 -6.49 -10.42
CA ALA A 356 20.37 -5.73 -9.54
C ALA A 356 21.16 -4.80 -8.60
N PRO A 357 20.66 -3.58 -8.33
CA PRO A 357 21.24 -2.69 -7.34
C PRO A 357 21.25 -3.33 -5.94
N ASP A 358 22.02 -2.76 -5.03
CA ASP A 358 22.13 -3.30 -3.68
C ASP A 358 20.92 -2.92 -2.82
N VAL A 359 19.95 -3.85 -2.76
CA VAL A 359 18.73 -3.70 -1.98
C VAL A 359 18.71 -4.75 -0.87
N SER A 360 18.42 -4.30 0.36
CA SER A 360 18.39 -5.17 1.53
C SER A 360 17.43 -6.36 1.36
N GLY A 361 17.93 -7.56 1.65
CA GLY A 361 17.16 -8.79 1.59
C GLY A 361 16.84 -9.29 0.17
N TRP A 362 17.34 -8.64 -0.88
CA TRP A 362 17.16 -9.09 -2.25
C TRP A 362 17.77 -10.47 -2.47
N ARG A 363 17.04 -11.29 -3.24
CA ARG A 363 17.47 -12.61 -3.71
C ARG A 363 17.03 -12.78 -5.16
N PRO A 364 17.79 -13.52 -5.99
CA PRO A 364 17.37 -13.80 -7.35
C PRO A 364 16.05 -14.56 -7.38
N TYR A 365 15.21 -14.25 -8.36
CA TYR A 365 13.95 -14.95 -8.62
C TYR A 365 14.16 -16.14 -9.56
N PHE A 366 14.99 -15.94 -10.58
CA PHE A 366 15.32 -16.95 -11.57
C PHE A 366 16.58 -17.69 -11.14
N ARG A 367 16.70 -18.97 -11.55
CA ARG A 367 17.93 -19.74 -11.35
C ARG A 367 19.00 -19.34 -12.36
N ASP A 368 18.59 -19.20 -13.62
CA ASP A 368 19.41 -18.88 -14.77
C ASP A 368 18.48 -18.41 -15.92
N ARG A 369 19.04 -18.20 -17.11
CA ARG A 369 18.27 -17.81 -18.30
C ARG A 369 17.36 -18.95 -18.82
N GLN A 370 17.56 -20.20 -18.38
CA GLN A 370 16.82 -21.38 -18.84
C GLN A 370 15.63 -21.70 -17.94
N ASP A 371 15.47 -20.93 -16.85
CA ASP A 371 14.27 -20.96 -16.01
C ASP A 371 13.01 -20.74 -16.87
N ARG A 372 12.00 -21.58 -16.65
CA ARG A 372 10.75 -21.53 -17.43
C ARG A 372 10.04 -20.19 -17.29
N VAL A 373 10.10 -19.55 -16.13
CA VAL A 373 9.48 -18.25 -15.92
C VAL A 373 10.27 -17.15 -16.62
N TYR A 374 11.60 -17.23 -16.61
CA TYR A 374 12.45 -16.30 -17.36
C TYR A 374 12.12 -16.37 -18.87
N GLN A 375 12.14 -17.57 -19.45
CA GLN A 375 11.83 -17.79 -20.86
C GLN A 375 10.40 -17.36 -21.22
N PHE A 376 9.43 -17.63 -20.35
CA PHE A 376 8.06 -17.13 -20.52
C PHE A 376 7.99 -15.59 -20.57
N LEU A 377 8.72 -14.91 -19.68
CA LEU A 377 8.75 -13.45 -19.66
C LEU A 377 9.48 -12.87 -20.88
N VAL A 378 10.55 -13.52 -21.36
CA VAL A 378 11.20 -13.18 -22.64
C VAL A 378 10.20 -13.23 -23.78
N THR A 379 9.47 -14.36 -23.93
CA THR A 379 8.44 -14.50 -24.97
C THR A 379 7.32 -13.47 -24.82
N TRP A 380 6.93 -13.12 -23.59
CA TRP A 380 5.92 -12.09 -23.37
C TRP A 380 6.42 -10.70 -23.78
N ILE A 381 7.65 -10.31 -23.43
CA ILE A 381 8.23 -9.01 -23.82
C ILE A 381 8.33 -8.93 -25.35
N ASP A 382 8.77 -10.00 -26.00
CA ASP A 382 8.85 -10.11 -27.47
C ASP A 382 7.48 -9.99 -28.16
N SER A 383 6.40 -10.33 -27.45
CA SER A 383 5.03 -10.19 -27.96
C SER A 383 4.43 -8.78 -27.82
N LEU A 384 5.12 -7.86 -27.15
CA LEU A 384 4.65 -6.48 -26.99
C LEU A 384 4.73 -5.73 -28.32
N TYR A 385 3.96 -4.65 -28.45
CA TYR A 385 4.02 -3.83 -29.65
C TYR A 385 5.42 -3.24 -29.84
N ASP A 386 6.02 -3.42 -31.02
CA ASP A 386 7.32 -2.83 -31.34
C ASP A 386 7.13 -1.39 -31.79
N PHE A 387 7.71 -0.46 -31.04
CA PHE A 387 7.75 0.95 -31.40
C PHE A 387 9.00 1.20 -32.26
N ASP A 388 8.85 1.93 -33.37
CA ASP A 388 9.98 2.31 -34.23
C ASP A 388 11.04 3.15 -33.48
N ALA A 389 10.65 3.80 -32.38
CA ALA A 389 11.50 4.65 -31.54
C ALA A 389 11.36 4.32 -30.04
N ALA A 390 11.50 5.34 -29.17
CA ALA A 390 11.14 5.20 -27.77
C ALA A 390 9.63 4.90 -27.65
N VAL A 391 9.27 4.12 -26.62
CA VAL A 391 7.86 3.82 -26.33
C VAL A 391 7.16 5.14 -26.01
N ASP A 392 6.15 5.48 -26.81
CA ASP A 392 5.35 6.69 -26.66
C ASP A 392 3.88 6.33 -26.89
N TYR A 393 3.11 6.31 -25.81
CA TYR A 393 1.67 6.05 -25.87
C TYR A 393 0.84 7.28 -26.26
N GLY A 394 1.48 8.41 -26.58
CA GLY A 394 0.82 9.67 -26.93
C GLY A 394 0.45 10.53 -25.72
N PHE A 395 1.09 10.31 -24.57
CA PHE A 395 0.95 11.13 -23.37
C PHE A 395 2.23 11.10 -22.53
N PRO A 396 2.55 12.18 -21.79
CA PRO A 396 3.76 12.24 -20.98
C PRO A 396 3.71 11.23 -19.82
N TRP A 397 4.81 10.50 -19.63
CA TRP A 397 4.99 9.57 -18.51
C TRP A 397 6.47 9.52 -18.04
N PRO A 398 6.76 9.46 -16.72
CA PRO A 398 5.82 9.68 -15.61
C PRO A 398 5.18 11.07 -15.70
N PRO A 399 3.99 11.28 -15.08
CA PRO A 399 3.36 12.59 -15.14
C PRO A 399 4.32 13.62 -14.56
N PRO A 400 4.43 14.82 -15.17
CA PRO A 400 5.27 15.87 -14.63
C PRO A 400 4.84 16.13 -13.18
N PRO A 401 5.78 16.43 -12.26
CA PRO A 401 5.40 16.92 -10.94
C PRO A 401 4.48 18.12 -11.16
N ASN A 402 3.29 18.11 -10.55
CA ASN A 402 2.29 19.17 -10.72
C ASN A 402 3.00 20.52 -10.65
N GLU A 403 3.11 21.23 -11.77
CA GLU A 403 3.42 22.65 -11.74
C GLU A 403 2.29 23.27 -10.93
N GLU A 404 2.63 23.85 -9.78
CA GLU A 404 1.68 24.59 -8.95
C GLU A 404 0.90 25.53 -9.88
N ASP A 405 -0.43 25.34 -9.97
CA ASP A 405 -1.30 26.26 -10.68
C ASP A 405 -0.89 27.68 -10.28
N PRO A 406 -0.56 28.58 -11.24
CA PRO A 406 -0.22 29.95 -10.89
C PRO A 406 -1.37 30.51 -10.06
N PRO A 407 -1.10 31.21 -8.93
CA PRO A 407 -2.13 31.61 -8.00
C PRO A 407 -3.22 32.36 -8.75
N SER A 408 -4.42 31.78 -8.70
CA SER A 408 -5.66 32.34 -9.26
C SER A 408 -5.71 33.80 -8.88
N THR A 409 -5.44 34.66 -9.86
CA THR A 409 -5.51 36.10 -9.68
C THR A 409 -6.98 36.46 -9.74
N ASP A 410 -7.71 36.18 -8.65
CA ASP A 410 -9.08 36.65 -8.52
C ASP A 410 -9.03 38.19 -8.46
N PRO A 411 -9.75 38.89 -9.34
CA PRO A 411 -9.76 40.35 -9.35
C PRO A 411 -10.47 40.84 -8.08
N GLN A 412 -9.74 41.62 -7.29
CA GLN A 412 -10.30 42.39 -6.17
C GLN A 412 -11.53 43.18 -6.64
N PRO A 413 -12.68 43.11 -5.94
CA PRO A 413 -13.84 43.92 -6.28
C PRO A 413 -13.52 45.40 -6.06
N ILE A 414 -13.64 46.19 -7.11
CA ILE A 414 -13.60 47.64 -7.09
C ILE A 414 -14.70 48.13 -6.15
N GLY A 415 -14.30 48.74 -5.03
CA GLY A 415 -15.22 49.38 -4.09
C GLY A 415 -16.00 50.48 -4.79
N THR A 416 -17.32 50.31 -4.88
CA THR A 416 -18.25 51.38 -5.24
C THR A 416 -18.27 52.40 -4.11
N THR A 417 -17.64 53.54 -4.34
CA THR A 417 -17.89 54.76 -3.57
C THR A 417 -19.06 55.47 -4.27
N THR A 418 -20.16 55.69 -3.56
CA THR A 418 -21.29 56.50 -4.03
C THR A 418 -21.43 57.70 -3.08
N PRO A 419 -21.67 58.92 -3.61
CA PRO A 419 -21.49 60.22 -2.94
C PRO A 419 -22.36 60.49 -1.71
#